data_AF-A0A947G0G3-F1
#
_entry.id   AF-A0A947G0G3-F1
#
_cell.length_a   1.000
_cell.length_b   1.000
_cell.length_c   1.000
_cell.angle_alpha   90.00
_cell.angle_beta   90.00
_cell.angle_gamma   90.00
#
_symmetry.space_group_name_H-M   'P 1'
#
loop_
_entity.id
_entity.type
_entity.pdbx_description
1 polymer ?
#
loop_
_entity_poly.entity_id
_entity_poly.type
_entity_poly.pdbx_seq_one_letter_code
_entity_poly.pdbx_strand_id
1 'polypeptide(L)'
;MTLLKENKFRKYLAYATGEIVLVVIGILIALQITNWNQERQETASLEAYLTSISRNIDSDLNEIRALTELREQLFSRLPYLWDNIEYGDNYFTIEEVTLYSQTAFKLMDLKYFIPDLSGYDSLKNSGFLNKLQGKDLELLLYQYYSLVEEIKIMENNFNEVLREGAQQYRQADLDTNFIFFTPSYINPGKLDELQVSLLEHITHKSITLLYEHASSHSDKLIAMYDNLNVIGQQLRRLILKQNKSLDDEAKTALNDVYDFNGNIGYPSVMKNGATNISFFITGFDQSGPAEIWGFNGLYQADIRFKDMAWGVQYYTVNTDTMLERPSKDYSVYKSLRIEAKAPIDEQELLVVMKDADDPDDGSETRVPIMLSTEWQYYDIPLSEFKTADLSNLFMPVGFVFLEKAQTVSIRNIEFVK
;
A
#
# COMPACT_ATOMS: atom_id res chain seq x y z
N MET A 1 -10.10 -41.47 88.11
CA MET A 1 -9.73 -42.39 87.01
C MET A 1 -9.76 -41.63 85.68
N THR A 2 -9.05 -40.50 85.58
CA THR A 2 -9.37 -39.47 84.57
C THR A 2 -8.15 -38.92 83.82
N LEU A 3 -6.92 -39.15 84.30
CA LEU A 3 -5.68 -38.69 83.66
C LEU A 3 -5.16 -39.62 82.54
N LEU A 4 -5.56 -40.90 82.54
CA LEU A 4 -5.16 -41.89 81.51
C LEU A 4 -5.97 -41.78 80.19
N LYS A 5 -7.09 -41.04 80.19
CA LYS A 5 -7.94 -40.82 79.00
C LYS A 5 -7.47 -39.63 78.15
N GLU A 6 -7.00 -38.54 78.76
CA GLU A 6 -6.57 -37.33 78.02
C GLU A 6 -5.35 -37.58 77.13
N ASN A 7 -4.36 -38.35 77.60
CA ASN A 7 -3.12 -38.57 76.86
C ASN A 7 -3.31 -39.54 75.67
N LYS A 8 -4.30 -40.45 75.76
CA LYS A 8 -4.72 -41.29 74.63
C LYS A 8 -5.60 -40.49 73.66
N PHE A 9 -6.51 -39.67 74.15
CA PHE A 9 -7.38 -38.82 73.32
C PHE A 9 -6.58 -37.83 72.45
N ARG A 10 -5.57 -37.14 73.01
CA ARG A 10 -4.67 -36.28 72.22
C ARG A 10 -3.90 -37.03 71.13
N LYS A 11 -3.47 -38.27 71.39
CA LYS A 11 -2.81 -39.13 70.38
C LYS A 11 -3.76 -39.54 69.26
N TYR A 12 -4.99 -39.94 69.59
CA TYR A 12 -6.01 -40.25 68.57
C TYR A 12 -6.43 -39.02 67.77
N LEU A 13 -6.56 -37.86 68.42
CA LEU A 13 -6.86 -36.60 67.75
C LEU A 13 -5.74 -36.19 66.78
N ALA A 14 -4.47 -36.25 67.21
CA ALA A 14 -3.32 -35.94 66.37
C ALA A 14 -3.20 -36.90 65.17
N TYR A 15 -3.49 -38.19 65.37
CA TYR A 15 -3.50 -39.19 64.30
C TYR A 15 -4.63 -38.92 63.29
N ALA A 16 -5.86 -38.69 63.76
CA ALA A 16 -7.00 -38.37 62.91
C ALA A 16 -6.81 -37.04 62.16
N THR A 17 -6.23 -36.02 62.80
CA THR A 17 -5.86 -34.76 62.13
C THR A 17 -4.78 -34.98 61.08
N GLY A 18 -3.76 -35.80 61.36
CA GLY A 18 -2.73 -36.16 60.39
C GLY A 18 -3.30 -36.87 59.16
N GLU A 19 -4.25 -37.78 59.36
CA GLU A 19 -4.94 -38.50 58.29
C GLU A 19 -5.81 -37.56 57.43
N ILE A 20 -6.56 -36.65 58.05
CA ILE A 20 -7.33 -35.62 57.33
C ILE A 20 -6.40 -34.72 56.50
N VAL A 21 -5.30 -34.23 57.09
CA VAL A 21 -4.32 -33.40 56.37
C VAL A 21 -3.72 -34.14 55.17
N LEU A 22 -3.41 -35.43 55.32
CA LEU A 22 -2.85 -36.25 54.26
C LEU A 22 -3.87 -36.49 53.13
N VAL A 23 -5.15 -36.73 53.46
CA VAL A 23 -6.25 -36.82 52.49
C VAL A 23 -6.45 -35.50 51.75
N VAL A 24 -6.45 -34.36 52.47
CA VAL A 24 -6.61 -33.03 51.85
C VAL A 24 -5.45 -32.73 50.89
N ILE A 25 -4.20 -33.00 51.28
CA ILE A 25 -3.03 -32.85 50.38
C ILE A 25 -3.18 -33.76 49.15
N GLY A 26 -3.63 -35.01 49.33
CA GLY A 26 -3.88 -35.93 48.22
C GLY A 26 -4.91 -35.39 47.23
N ILE A 27 -6.02 -34.82 47.71
CA ILE A 27 -7.06 -34.20 46.88
C ILE A 27 -6.50 -32.98 46.15
N LEU A 28 -5.75 -32.10 46.84
CA LEU A 28 -5.16 -30.91 46.24
C LEU A 28 -4.17 -31.27 45.12
N ILE A 29 -3.32 -32.28 45.32
CA ILE A 29 -2.40 -32.77 44.28
C ILE A 29 -3.18 -33.35 43.10
N ALA A 30 -4.22 -34.14 43.34
CA ALA A 30 -5.04 -34.71 42.28
C ALA A 30 -5.75 -33.61 41.45
N LEU A 31 -6.31 -32.60 42.11
CA LEU A 31 -6.88 -31.42 41.45
C LEU A 31 -5.82 -30.65 40.66
N GLN A 32 -4.62 -30.47 41.21
CA GLN A 32 -3.54 -29.77 40.52
C GLN A 32 -3.07 -30.50 39.27
N ILE A 33 -2.90 -31.83 39.33
CA ILE A 33 -2.57 -32.66 38.15
C ILE A 33 -3.68 -32.56 37.09
N THR A 34 -4.94 -32.56 37.51
CA THR A 34 -6.09 -32.45 36.62
C THR A 34 -6.12 -31.09 35.93
N ASN A 35 -5.96 -30.00 36.69
CA ASN A 35 -5.91 -28.64 36.16
C ASN A 35 -4.72 -28.44 35.20
N TRP A 36 -3.55 -29.00 35.54
CA TRP A 36 -2.38 -28.93 34.67
C TRP A 36 -2.57 -29.69 33.35
N ASN A 37 -3.18 -30.88 33.40
CA ASN A 37 -3.49 -31.64 32.19
C ASN A 37 -4.54 -30.93 31.32
N GLN A 38 -5.54 -30.29 31.96
CA GLN A 38 -6.52 -29.46 31.27
C GLN A 38 -5.85 -28.27 30.58
N GLU A 39 -5.06 -27.47 31.30
CA GLU A 39 -4.34 -26.32 30.75
C GLU A 39 -3.42 -26.70 29.58
N ARG A 40 -2.74 -27.85 29.67
CA ARG A 40 -1.93 -28.40 28.58
C ARG A 40 -2.77 -28.70 27.34
N GLN A 41 -3.94 -29.32 27.50
CA GLN A 41 -4.84 -29.63 26.39
C GLN A 41 -5.40 -28.35 25.75
N GLU A 42 -5.82 -27.38 26.56
CA GLU A 42 -6.32 -26.10 26.08
C GLU A 42 -5.24 -25.32 25.31
N THR A 43 -4.00 -25.35 25.79
CA THR A 43 -2.85 -24.75 25.09
C THR A 43 -2.61 -25.45 23.76
N ALA A 44 -2.61 -26.79 23.73
CA ALA A 44 -2.43 -27.55 22.49
C ALA A 44 -3.53 -27.26 21.46
N SER A 45 -4.79 -27.10 21.91
CA SER A 45 -5.90 -26.69 21.05
C SER A 45 -5.70 -25.29 20.50
N LEU A 46 -5.32 -24.31 21.35
CA LEU A 46 -5.03 -22.95 20.90
C LEU A 46 -3.91 -22.92 19.84
N GLU A 47 -2.80 -23.64 20.08
CA GLU A 47 -1.69 -23.71 19.12
C GLU A 47 -2.10 -24.37 17.79
N ALA A 48 -3.01 -25.35 17.82
CA ALA A 48 -3.56 -25.93 16.60
C ALA A 48 -4.39 -24.91 15.79
N TYR A 49 -5.22 -24.10 16.45
CA TYR A 49 -5.94 -23.01 15.79
C TYR A 49 -5.01 -21.95 15.23
N LEU A 50 -4.02 -21.49 16.01
CA LEU A 50 -3.03 -20.52 15.55
C LEU A 50 -2.24 -21.06 14.36
N THR A 51 -1.85 -22.33 14.37
CA THR A 51 -1.18 -22.97 13.23
C THR A 51 -2.07 -23.01 11.99
N SER A 52 -3.38 -23.25 12.14
CA SER A 52 -4.34 -23.16 11.03
C SER A 52 -4.39 -21.74 10.46
N ILE A 53 -4.55 -20.74 11.34
CA ILE A 53 -4.55 -19.32 10.99
C ILE A 53 -3.27 -18.94 10.24
N SER A 54 -2.10 -19.39 10.72
CA SER A 54 -0.81 -19.16 10.07
C SER A 54 -0.76 -19.70 8.64
N ARG A 55 -1.44 -20.82 8.34
CA ARG A 55 -1.53 -21.37 6.98
C ARG A 55 -2.52 -20.61 6.11
N ASN A 56 -3.66 -20.21 6.69
CA ASN A 56 -4.63 -19.37 6.00
C ASN A 56 -4.00 -18.03 5.58
N ILE A 57 -3.30 -17.37 6.52
CA ILE A 57 -2.54 -16.15 6.25
C ILE A 57 -1.52 -16.37 5.12
N ASP A 58 -0.77 -17.48 5.13
CA ASP A 58 0.19 -17.77 4.05
C ASP A 58 -0.47 -17.82 2.66
N SER A 59 -1.68 -18.38 2.57
CA SER A 59 -2.49 -18.39 1.35
C SER A 59 -2.94 -16.97 0.97
N ASP A 60 -3.51 -16.24 1.93
CA ASP A 60 -3.97 -14.85 1.74
C ASP A 60 -2.81 -13.97 1.21
N LEU A 61 -1.62 -14.11 1.80
CA LEU A 61 -0.42 -13.35 1.43
C LEU A 61 0.06 -13.63 0.00
N ASN A 62 -0.11 -14.87 -0.49
CA ASN A 62 0.23 -15.20 -1.87
C ASN A 62 -0.79 -14.61 -2.85
N GLU A 63 -2.08 -14.58 -2.47
CA GLU A 63 -3.13 -13.98 -3.29
C GLU A 63 -2.97 -12.47 -3.42
N ILE A 64 -2.79 -11.76 -2.31
CA ILE A 64 -2.63 -10.30 -2.34
C ILE A 64 -1.36 -9.88 -3.09
N ARG A 65 -0.29 -10.69 -3.09
CA ARG A 65 0.91 -10.42 -3.90
C ARG A 65 0.58 -10.42 -5.39
N ALA A 66 -0.14 -11.44 -5.87
CA ALA A 66 -0.56 -11.51 -7.26
C ALA A 66 -1.51 -10.35 -7.64
N LEU A 67 -2.42 -9.98 -6.73
CA LEU A 67 -3.31 -8.84 -6.89
C LEU A 67 -2.56 -7.50 -6.94
N THR A 68 -1.53 -7.34 -6.11
CA THR A 68 -0.67 -6.16 -6.06
C THR A 68 0.09 -5.99 -7.38
N GLU A 69 0.76 -7.05 -7.85
CA GLU A 69 1.49 -7.03 -9.12
C GLU A 69 0.59 -6.66 -10.31
N LEU A 70 -0.63 -7.22 -10.36
CA LEU A 70 -1.60 -6.89 -11.39
C LEU A 70 -1.98 -5.40 -11.37
N ARG A 71 -2.28 -4.87 -10.18
CA ARG A 71 -2.73 -3.48 -10.03
C ARG A 71 -1.63 -2.49 -10.27
N GLU A 72 -0.40 -2.76 -9.84
CA GLU A 72 0.75 -1.90 -10.12
C GLU A 72 1.01 -1.78 -11.61
N GLN A 73 0.90 -2.88 -12.36
CA GLN A 73 1.02 -2.85 -13.82
C GLN A 73 -0.08 -2.03 -14.48
N LEU A 74 -1.31 -2.07 -13.96
CA LEU A 74 -2.41 -1.26 -14.48
C LEU A 74 -2.20 0.21 -14.13
N PHE A 75 -2.01 0.51 -12.85
CA PHE A 75 -1.82 1.85 -12.31
C PHE A 75 -0.72 2.62 -13.05
N SER A 76 0.41 1.97 -13.33
CA SER A 76 1.54 2.59 -14.04
C SER A 76 1.34 2.83 -15.54
N ARG A 77 0.29 2.25 -16.15
CA ARG A 77 -0.06 2.50 -17.57
C ARG A 77 -1.05 3.63 -17.74
N LEU A 78 -1.92 3.85 -16.76
CA LEU A 78 -3.08 4.73 -16.88
C LEU A 78 -2.72 6.20 -17.15
N PRO A 79 -1.67 6.78 -16.54
CA PRO A 79 -1.27 8.16 -16.85
C PRO A 79 -0.88 8.34 -18.33
N TYR A 80 -0.13 7.40 -18.91
CA TYR A 80 0.22 7.43 -20.35
C TYR A 80 -1.02 7.36 -21.24
N LEU A 81 -1.95 6.45 -20.93
CA LEU A 81 -3.19 6.30 -21.69
C LEU A 81 -4.05 7.57 -21.63
N TRP A 82 -4.10 8.20 -20.45
CA TRP A 82 -4.87 9.43 -20.26
C TRP A 82 -4.28 10.59 -21.09
N ASP A 83 -2.98 10.81 -20.99
CA ASP A 83 -2.31 11.89 -21.74
C ASP A 83 -2.41 11.69 -23.25
N ASN A 84 -2.35 10.44 -23.73
CA ASN A 84 -2.51 10.13 -25.15
C ASN A 84 -3.95 10.40 -25.64
N ILE A 85 -4.98 10.23 -24.81
CA ILE A 85 -6.36 10.65 -25.12
C ILE A 85 -6.50 12.18 -25.15
N GLU A 86 -5.93 12.87 -24.15
CA GLU A 86 -6.18 14.30 -23.94
C GLU A 86 -5.34 15.18 -24.89
N TYR A 87 -4.09 14.79 -25.16
CA TYR A 87 -3.11 15.60 -25.88
C TYR A 87 -2.59 14.94 -27.17
N GLY A 88 -3.02 13.71 -27.48
CA GLY A 88 -2.64 13.01 -28.70
C GLY A 88 -3.22 13.63 -29.99
N ASP A 89 -2.75 13.16 -31.13
CA ASP A 89 -3.25 13.57 -32.46
C ASP A 89 -4.49 12.77 -32.91
N ASN A 90 -5.06 11.97 -32.00
CA ASN A 90 -6.16 11.03 -32.25
C ASN A 90 -5.85 9.97 -33.33
N TYR A 91 -4.57 9.66 -33.56
CA TYR A 91 -4.15 8.55 -34.37
C TYR A 91 -3.49 7.47 -33.50
N PHE A 92 -4.06 6.27 -33.51
CA PHE A 92 -3.57 5.17 -32.67
C PHE A 92 -2.84 4.13 -33.50
N THR A 93 -1.60 3.83 -33.11
CA THR A 93 -0.86 2.67 -33.61
C THR A 93 -1.49 1.36 -33.11
N ILE A 94 -1.22 0.24 -33.79
CA ILE A 94 -1.68 -1.09 -33.33
C ILE A 94 -1.16 -1.41 -31.92
N GLU A 95 0.04 -0.94 -31.57
CA GLU A 95 0.61 -1.11 -30.23
C GLU A 95 -0.18 -0.36 -29.17
N GLU A 96 -0.55 0.91 -29.42
CA GLU A 96 -1.38 1.70 -28.51
C GLU A 96 -2.78 1.10 -28.38
N VAL A 97 -3.43 0.73 -29.50
CA VAL A 97 -4.72 0.03 -29.46
C VAL A 97 -4.60 -1.27 -28.63
N THR A 98 -3.48 -1.99 -28.77
CA THR A 98 -3.21 -3.18 -27.95
C THR A 98 -3.10 -2.85 -26.48
N LEU A 99 -2.43 -1.75 -26.13
CA LEU A 99 -2.31 -1.30 -24.75
C LEU A 99 -3.66 -0.89 -24.14
N TYR A 100 -4.47 -0.10 -24.87
CA TYR A 100 -5.83 0.28 -24.44
C TYR A 100 -6.70 -0.96 -24.27
N SER A 101 -6.76 -1.81 -25.29
CA SER A 101 -7.55 -3.04 -25.32
C SER A 101 -7.23 -3.97 -24.14
N GLN A 102 -5.94 -4.24 -23.90
CA GLN A 102 -5.51 -5.08 -22.78
C GLN A 102 -5.82 -4.44 -21.43
N THR A 103 -5.70 -3.13 -21.31
CA THR A 103 -6.00 -2.41 -20.05
C THR A 103 -7.49 -2.46 -19.76
N ALA A 104 -8.35 -2.14 -20.75
CA ALA A 104 -9.79 -2.29 -20.65
C ALA A 104 -10.19 -3.73 -20.30
N PHE A 105 -9.65 -4.73 -21.01
CA PHE A 105 -9.94 -6.13 -20.75
C PHE A 105 -9.58 -6.54 -19.32
N LYS A 106 -8.39 -6.17 -18.84
CA LYS A 106 -7.96 -6.45 -17.46
C LYS A 106 -8.85 -5.78 -16.41
N LEU A 107 -9.31 -4.55 -16.65
CA LEU A 107 -10.23 -3.85 -15.74
C LEU A 107 -11.64 -4.47 -15.77
N MET A 108 -12.08 -5.00 -16.91
CA MET A 108 -13.35 -5.72 -17.02
C MET A 108 -13.30 -7.14 -16.43
N ASP A 109 -12.10 -7.73 -16.31
CA ASP A 109 -11.84 -9.01 -15.65
C ASP A 109 -11.67 -8.83 -14.13
N LEU A 110 -12.80 -8.47 -13.48
CA LEU A 110 -12.88 -8.12 -12.06
C LEU A 110 -12.12 -9.13 -11.17
N LYS A 111 -11.24 -8.62 -10.32
CA LYS A 111 -10.47 -9.41 -9.34
C LYS A 111 -10.90 -9.07 -7.94
N TYR A 112 -11.00 -10.07 -7.08
CA TYR A 112 -11.38 -9.92 -5.68
C TYR A 112 -10.32 -10.60 -4.82
N PHE A 113 -10.12 -10.08 -3.61
CA PHE A 113 -9.41 -10.79 -2.56
C PHE A 113 -10.37 -11.72 -1.80
N ILE A 114 -10.08 -13.03 -1.79
CA ILE A 114 -10.90 -14.07 -1.19
C ILE A 114 -10.13 -14.74 -0.03
N PRO A 115 -10.11 -14.12 1.17
CA PRO A 115 -9.35 -14.63 2.31
C PRO A 115 -9.92 -15.94 2.86
N ASP A 116 -9.05 -16.80 3.39
CA ASP A 116 -9.46 -17.99 4.12
C ASP A 116 -9.68 -17.68 5.61
N LEU A 117 -10.94 -17.50 5.99
CA LEU A 117 -11.33 -17.17 7.37
C LEU A 117 -11.50 -18.40 8.28
N SER A 118 -11.35 -19.62 7.74
CA SER A 118 -11.74 -20.86 8.44
C SER A 118 -11.04 -21.06 9.78
N GLY A 119 -9.74 -20.79 9.86
CA GLY A 119 -8.97 -20.88 11.10
C GLY A 119 -9.37 -19.85 12.14
N TYR A 120 -9.63 -18.62 11.71
CA TYR A 120 -10.00 -17.52 12.61
C TYR A 120 -11.41 -17.67 13.15
N ASP A 121 -12.38 -18.04 12.30
CA ASP A 121 -13.74 -18.33 12.71
C ASP A 121 -13.77 -19.52 13.68
N SER A 122 -12.95 -20.54 13.43
CA SER A 122 -12.81 -21.68 14.35
C SER A 122 -12.28 -21.25 15.71
N LEU A 123 -11.23 -20.42 15.77
CA LEU A 123 -10.69 -19.90 17.02
C LEU A 123 -11.74 -19.06 17.78
N LYS A 124 -12.42 -18.15 17.09
CA LYS A 124 -13.45 -17.28 17.67
C LYS A 124 -14.61 -18.09 18.27
N ASN A 125 -15.04 -19.14 17.59
CA ASN A 125 -16.14 -20.00 18.03
C ASN A 125 -15.73 -21.08 19.05
N SER A 126 -14.43 -21.33 19.22
CA SER A 126 -13.91 -22.38 20.12
C SER A 126 -13.93 -22.03 21.61
N GLY A 127 -13.99 -20.74 21.95
CA GLY A 127 -13.83 -20.25 23.31
C GLY A 127 -12.38 -20.10 23.79
N PHE A 128 -11.37 -20.45 22.99
CA PHE A 128 -9.94 -20.33 23.34
C PHE A 128 -9.35 -18.93 23.13
N LEU A 129 -10.08 -18.02 22.47
CA LEU A 129 -9.61 -16.66 22.21
C LEU A 129 -9.27 -15.90 23.51
N ASN A 130 -9.99 -16.19 24.60
CA ASN A 130 -9.71 -15.63 25.93
C ASN A 130 -8.29 -15.94 26.46
N LYS A 131 -7.62 -16.99 25.96
CA LYS A 131 -6.24 -17.32 26.32
C LYS A 131 -5.21 -16.36 25.71
N LEU A 132 -5.62 -15.58 24.71
CA LEU A 132 -4.82 -14.51 24.11
C LEU A 132 -5.14 -13.14 24.72
N GLN A 133 -6.08 -13.06 25.66
CA GLN A 133 -6.57 -11.79 26.18
C GLN A 133 -5.42 -10.90 26.71
N GLY A 134 -5.34 -9.68 26.19
CA GLY A 134 -4.34 -8.68 26.59
C GLY A 134 -2.93 -8.97 26.09
N LYS A 135 -2.78 -9.87 25.11
CA LYS A 135 -1.51 -10.15 24.44
C LYS A 135 -1.42 -9.36 23.14
N ASP A 136 -0.22 -8.95 22.75
CA ASP A 136 -0.04 -8.23 21.49
C ASP A 136 -0.45 -9.08 20.29
N LEU A 137 -0.30 -10.41 20.39
CA LEU A 137 -0.75 -11.34 19.36
C LEU A 137 -2.27 -11.29 19.13
N GLU A 138 -3.07 -11.05 20.18
CA GLU A 138 -4.52 -10.85 20.05
C GLU A 138 -4.81 -9.57 19.25
N LEU A 139 -4.13 -8.47 19.60
CA LEU A 139 -4.30 -7.19 18.93
C LEU A 139 -3.89 -7.28 17.45
N LEU A 140 -2.76 -7.91 17.16
CA LEU A 140 -2.27 -8.08 15.79
C LEU A 140 -3.18 -9.00 14.96
N LEU A 141 -3.75 -10.03 15.57
CA LEU A 141 -4.77 -10.89 14.96
C LEU A 141 -6.01 -10.08 14.59
N TYR A 142 -6.53 -9.25 15.49
CA TYR A 142 -7.66 -8.38 15.20
C TYR A 142 -7.34 -7.35 14.12
N GLN A 143 -6.16 -6.74 14.15
CA GLN A 143 -5.72 -5.79 13.13
C GLN A 143 -5.68 -6.43 11.74
N TYR A 144 -5.09 -7.63 11.63
CA TYR A 144 -5.06 -8.39 10.38
C TYR A 144 -6.47 -8.61 9.83
N TYR A 145 -7.37 -9.19 10.62
CA TYR A 145 -8.71 -9.51 10.14
C TYR A 145 -9.64 -8.29 9.97
N SER A 146 -9.38 -7.17 10.66
CA SER A 146 -10.04 -5.89 10.37
C SER A 146 -9.64 -5.39 9.00
N LEU A 147 -8.33 -5.37 8.71
CA LEU A 147 -7.81 -4.93 7.42
C LEU A 147 -8.27 -5.85 6.27
N VAL A 148 -8.35 -7.17 6.51
CA VAL A 148 -8.96 -8.11 5.56
C VAL A 148 -10.39 -7.69 5.20
N GLU A 149 -11.22 -7.33 6.17
CA GLU A 149 -12.60 -6.93 5.93
C GLU A 149 -12.69 -5.58 5.21
N GLU A 150 -11.84 -4.62 5.60
CA GLU A 150 -11.73 -3.32 4.94
C GLU A 150 -11.33 -3.47 3.48
N ILE A 151 -10.34 -4.32 3.18
CA ILE A 151 -9.91 -4.64 1.81
C ILE A 151 -11.06 -5.23 1.01
N LYS A 152 -11.81 -6.18 1.57
CA LYS A 152 -12.97 -6.79 0.89
C LYS A 152 -14.03 -5.75 0.53
N ILE A 153 -14.35 -4.85 1.46
CA ILE A 153 -15.31 -3.77 1.21
C ILE A 153 -14.80 -2.85 0.10
N MET A 154 -13.52 -2.45 0.17
CA MET A 154 -12.92 -1.58 -0.83
C MET A 154 -12.93 -2.25 -2.22
N GLU A 155 -12.44 -3.49 -2.32
CA GLU A 155 -12.47 -4.32 -3.52
C GLU A 155 -13.87 -4.40 -4.15
N ASN A 156 -14.88 -4.68 -3.33
CA ASN A 156 -16.26 -4.72 -3.82
C ASN A 156 -16.68 -3.37 -4.39
N ASN A 157 -16.49 -2.28 -3.65
CA ASN A 157 -16.86 -0.93 -4.10
C ASN A 157 -16.15 -0.55 -5.41
N PHE A 158 -14.85 -0.85 -5.51
CA PHE A 158 -14.06 -0.62 -6.71
C PHE A 158 -14.60 -1.43 -7.91
N ASN A 159 -14.84 -2.72 -7.71
CA ASN A 159 -15.32 -3.61 -8.75
C ASN A 159 -16.77 -3.33 -9.18
N GLU A 160 -17.63 -2.79 -8.31
CA GLU A 160 -18.99 -2.38 -8.70
C GLU A 160 -18.95 -1.30 -9.79
N VAL A 161 -18.12 -0.26 -9.62
CA VAL A 161 -17.97 0.81 -10.62
C VAL A 161 -17.45 0.25 -11.95
N LEU A 162 -16.43 -0.62 -11.89
CA LEU A 162 -15.89 -1.27 -13.09
C LEU A 162 -16.93 -2.16 -13.78
N ARG A 163 -17.74 -2.88 -13.01
CA ARG A 163 -18.81 -3.75 -13.53
C ARG A 163 -19.87 -2.94 -14.24
N GLU A 164 -20.33 -1.84 -13.64
CA GLU A 164 -21.33 -0.95 -14.22
C GLU A 164 -20.82 -0.34 -15.53
N GLY A 165 -19.59 0.20 -15.54
CA GLY A 165 -18.96 0.72 -16.75
C GLY A 165 -18.83 -0.34 -17.85
N ALA A 166 -18.39 -1.55 -17.50
CA ALA A 166 -18.28 -2.65 -18.45
C ALA A 166 -19.65 -3.09 -19.01
N GLN A 167 -20.70 -3.07 -18.21
CA GLN A 167 -22.06 -3.39 -18.65
C GLN A 167 -22.58 -2.32 -19.62
N GLN A 168 -22.42 -1.04 -19.29
CA GLN A 168 -22.82 0.07 -20.16
C GLN A 168 -22.08 0.03 -21.50
N TYR A 169 -20.77 -0.23 -21.48
CA TYR A 169 -19.99 -0.37 -22.70
C TYR A 169 -20.49 -1.52 -23.58
N ARG A 170 -20.79 -2.69 -23.00
CA ARG A 170 -21.34 -3.83 -23.76
C ARG A 170 -22.71 -3.54 -24.38
N GLN A 171 -23.49 -2.64 -23.79
CA GLN A 171 -24.81 -2.24 -24.31
C GLN A 171 -24.74 -1.15 -25.38
N ALA A 172 -23.59 -0.48 -25.53
CA ALA A 172 -23.42 0.60 -26.50
C ALA A 172 -23.42 0.10 -27.96
N ASP A 173 -23.25 -1.22 -28.18
CA ASP A 173 -23.28 -1.88 -29.50
C ASP A 173 -22.40 -1.16 -30.56
N LEU A 174 -21.20 -0.76 -30.14
CA LEU A 174 -20.26 -0.04 -30.99
C LEU A 174 -19.76 -0.93 -32.13
N ASP A 175 -19.79 -0.38 -33.35
CA ASP A 175 -19.19 -1.01 -34.53
C ASP A 175 -17.72 -1.33 -34.26
N THR A 176 -17.22 -2.47 -34.77
CA THR A 176 -15.83 -2.93 -34.61
C THR A 176 -15.39 -3.32 -33.20
N ASN A 177 -16.31 -3.52 -32.24
CA ASN A 177 -15.99 -3.99 -30.88
C ASN A 177 -15.09 -5.24 -30.83
N PHE A 178 -15.32 -6.21 -31.74
CA PHE A 178 -14.44 -7.37 -31.86
C PHE A 178 -12.99 -6.98 -32.20
N ILE A 179 -12.80 -6.02 -33.11
CA ILE A 179 -11.49 -5.54 -33.55
C ILE A 179 -10.77 -4.85 -32.40
N PHE A 180 -11.45 -3.99 -31.64
CA PHE A 180 -10.87 -3.32 -30.48
C PHE A 180 -10.35 -4.32 -29.43
N PHE A 181 -11.10 -5.37 -29.11
CA PHE A 181 -10.66 -6.41 -28.15
C PHE A 181 -9.75 -7.50 -28.74
N THR A 182 -9.52 -7.48 -30.06
CA THR A 182 -8.62 -8.42 -30.73
C THR A 182 -7.70 -7.69 -31.71
N PRO A 183 -6.87 -6.74 -31.24
CA PRO A 183 -6.10 -5.85 -32.11
C PRO A 183 -5.07 -6.59 -32.99
N SER A 184 -4.70 -7.82 -32.63
CA SER A 184 -3.90 -8.71 -33.48
C SER A 184 -4.55 -9.07 -34.83
N TYR A 185 -5.87 -8.85 -34.99
CA TYR A 185 -6.59 -9.05 -36.25
C TYR A 185 -6.65 -7.80 -37.13
N ILE A 186 -6.13 -6.66 -36.65
CA ILE A 186 -6.03 -5.44 -37.46
C ILE A 186 -5.01 -5.70 -38.57
N ASN A 187 -5.44 -5.56 -39.82
CA ASN A 187 -4.53 -5.51 -40.96
C ASN A 187 -3.83 -4.14 -40.95
N PRO A 188 -2.48 -4.05 -40.86
CA PRO A 188 -1.78 -2.77 -40.85
C PRO A 188 -2.10 -1.88 -42.05
N GLY A 189 -2.34 -2.47 -43.22
CA GLY A 189 -2.70 -1.72 -44.44
C GLY A 189 -4.13 -1.16 -44.44
N LYS A 190 -4.92 -1.41 -43.40
CA LYS A 190 -6.29 -0.91 -43.22
C LYS A 190 -6.48 -0.14 -41.90
N LEU A 191 -5.41 0.12 -41.16
CA LEU A 191 -5.49 0.80 -39.87
C LEU A 191 -6.15 2.19 -40.01
N ASP A 192 -5.83 2.92 -41.06
CA ASP A 192 -6.40 4.24 -41.34
C ASP A 192 -7.94 4.21 -41.51
N GLU A 193 -8.48 3.11 -42.04
CA GLU A 193 -9.94 2.91 -42.18
C GLU A 193 -10.64 2.70 -40.82
N LEU A 194 -9.89 2.31 -39.79
CA LEU A 194 -10.40 1.97 -38.46
C LEU A 194 -10.25 3.08 -37.43
N GLN A 195 -9.45 4.12 -37.69
CA GLN A 195 -9.10 5.15 -36.70
C GLN A 195 -10.34 5.81 -36.05
N VAL A 196 -11.37 6.10 -36.84
CA VAL A 196 -12.61 6.73 -36.32
C VAL A 196 -13.32 5.82 -35.32
N SER A 197 -13.49 4.53 -35.64
CA SER A 197 -14.13 3.57 -34.74
C SER A 197 -13.25 3.25 -33.52
N LEU A 198 -11.93 3.19 -33.69
CA LEU A 198 -10.99 3.00 -32.59
C LEU A 198 -11.03 4.18 -31.61
N LEU A 199 -11.06 5.41 -32.11
CA LEU A 199 -11.23 6.61 -31.29
C LEU A 199 -12.55 6.54 -30.51
N GLU A 200 -13.66 6.19 -31.17
CA GLU A 200 -14.96 6.04 -30.51
C GLU A 200 -14.92 5.04 -29.34
N HIS A 201 -14.24 3.90 -29.51
CA HIS A 201 -14.03 2.93 -28.43
C HIS A 201 -13.17 3.48 -27.29
N ILE A 202 -12.00 4.04 -27.62
CA ILE A 202 -11.01 4.52 -26.64
C ILE A 202 -11.57 5.67 -25.79
N THR A 203 -12.27 6.61 -26.43
CA THR A 203 -12.86 7.77 -25.76
C THR A 203 -14.29 7.52 -25.28
N HIS A 204 -14.84 6.31 -25.46
CA HIS A 204 -16.18 6.00 -24.97
C HIS A 204 -16.26 6.26 -23.48
N LYS A 205 -17.30 6.97 -23.02
CA LYS A 205 -17.45 7.40 -21.62
C LYS A 205 -17.33 6.24 -20.63
N SER A 206 -17.83 5.06 -20.98
CA SER A 206 -17.73 3.89 -20.12
C SER A 206 -16.33 3.29 -20.05
N ILE A 207 -15.47 3.44 -21.07
CA ILE A 207 -14.06 3.00 -21.04
C ILE A 207 -13.22 3.98 -20.25
N THR A 208 -13.36 5.27 -20.54
CA THR A 208 -12.67 6.35 -19.81
C THR A 208 -12.99 6.30 -18.32
N LEU A 209 -14.25 6.04 -17.94
CA LEU A 209 -14.64 5.79 -16.55
C LEU A 209 -13.83 4.65 -15.89
N LEU A 210 -13.58 3.53 -16.60
CA LEU A 210 -12.77 2.44 -16.03
C LEU A 210 -11.35 2.91 -15.74
N TYR A 211 -10.76 3.67 -16.67
CA TYR A 211 -9.39 4.18 -16.53
C TYR A 211 -9.29 5.21 -15.42
N GLU A 212 -10.20 6.18 -15.37
CA GLU A 212 -10.27 7.19 -14.30
C GLU A 212 -10.43 6.54 -12.93
N HIS A 213 -11.35 5.59 -12.82
CA HIS A 213 -11.62 4.90 -11.56
C HIS A 213 -10.41 4.09 -11.09
N ALA A 214 -9.77 3.36 -12.01
CA ALA A 214 -8.56 2.62 -11.70
C ALA A 214 -7.39 3.54 -11.32
N SER A 215 -7.24 4.68 -11.99
CA SER A 215 -6.18 5.66 -11.72
C SER A 215 -6.33 6.27 -10.32
N SER A 216 -7.56 6.57 -9.91
CA SER A 216 -7.86 7.25 -8.65
C SER A 216 -8.00 6.34 -7.41
N HIS A 217 -7.91 5.02 -7.55
CA HIS A 217 -8.18 4.11 -6.42
C HIS A 217 -7.25 2.89 -6.33
N SER A 218 -6.49 2.55 -7.39
CA SER A 218 -5.66 1.34 -7.39
C SER A 218 -4.52 1.39 -6.36
N ASP A 219 -3.93 2.56 -6.16
CA ASP A 219 -2.82 2.77 -5.24
C ASP A 219 -3.23 2.61 -3.77
N LYS A 220 -4.44 3.05 -3.40
CA LYS A 220 -5.00 2.81 -2.07
C LYS A 220 -5.17 1.31 -1.81
N LEU A 221 -5.64 0.54 -2.79
CA LEU A 221 -5.69 -0.92 -2.67
C LEU A 221 -4.32 -1.53 -2.51
N ILE A 222 -3.37 -1.13 -3.36
CA ILE A 222 -1.98 -1.59 -3.31
C ILE A 222 -1.40 -1.36 -1.90
N ALA A 223 -1.56 -0.16 -1.34
CA ALA A 223 -1.12 0.16 0.01
C ALA A 223 -1.79 -0.71 1.09
N MET A 224 -3.09 -0.99 0.96
CA MET A 224 -3.79 -1.89 1.89
C MET A 224 -3.27 -3.32 1.78
N TYR A 225 -2.94 -3.83 0.58
CA TYR A 225 -2.31 -5.14 0.42
C TYR A 225 -0.90 -5.19 1.02
N ASP A 226 -0.10 -4.15 0.81
CA ASP A 226 1.24 -4.06 1.38
C ASP A 226 1.19 -4.08 2.91
N ASN A 227 0.26 -3.33 3.50
CA ASN A 227 0.00 -3.35 4.94
C ASN A 227 -0.43 -4.72 5.43
N LEU A 228 -1.37 -5.36 4.73
CA LEU A 228 -1.83 -6.70 5.08
C LEU A 228 -0.68 -7.70 4.99
N ASN A 229 0.20 -7.54 4.01
CA ASN A 229 1.40 -8.35 3.86
C ASN A 229 2.36 -8.20 5.04
N VAL A 230 2.68 -6.97 5.45
CA VAL A 230 3.55 -6.72 6.61
C VAL A 230 2.94 -7.29 7.89
N ILE A 231 1.67 -6.97 8.17
CA ILE A 231 0.95 -7.45 9.37
C ILE A 231 0.89 -8.98 9.37
N GLY A 232 0.48 -9.58 8.25
CA GLY A 232 0.35 -11.03 8.10
C GLY A 232 1.68 -11.77 8.27
N GLN A 233 2.77 -11.24 7.70
CA GLN A 233 4.10 -11.81 7.89
C GLN A 233 4.53 -11.80 9.36
N GLN A 234 4.32 -10.69 10.07
CA GLN A 234 4.67 -10.60 11.49
C GLN A 234 3.78 -11.47 12.37
N LEU A 235 2.48 -11.49 12.11
CA LEU A 235 1.52 -12.35 12.82
C LEU A 235 1.89 -13.83 12.67
N ARG A 236 2.15 -14.26 11.44
CA ARG A 236 2.59 -15.62 11.12
C ARG A 236 3.91 -15.96 11.80
N ARG A 237 4.89 -15.06 11.77
CA ARG A 237 6.20 -15.26 12.41
C ARG A 237 6.06 -15.45 13.93
N LEU A 238 5.23 -14.63 14.59
CA LEU A 238 4.97 -14.74 16.02
C LEU A 238 4.26 -16.05 16.39
N ILE A 239 3.25 -16.45 15.60
CA ILE A 239 2.57 -17.75 15.76
C ILE A 239 3.56 -18.91 15.66
N LEU A 240 4.39 -18.94 14.61
CA LEU A 240 5.36 -20.03 14.40
C LEU A 240 6.42 -20.09 15.50
N LYS A 241 6.77 -18.95 16.10
CA LYS A 241 7.66 -18.86 17.27
C LYS A 241 6.94 -19.11 18.60
N GLN A 242 5.62 -19.32 18.60
CA GLN A 242 4.77 -19.39 19.80
C GLN A 242 4.93 -18.15 20.71
N ASN A 243 5.25 -17.00 20.11
CA ASN A 243 5.43 -15.75 20.81
C ASN A 243 4.11 -14.96 20.82
N LYS A 244 3.67 -14.56 22.02
CA LYS A 244 2.41 -13.82 22.23
C LYS A 244 2.62 -12.30 22.36
N SER A 245 3.86 -11.83 22.36
CA SER A 245 4.23 -10.41 22.48
C SER A 245 5.07 -9.95 21.29
N LEU A 246 4.97 -8.68 20.91
CA LEU A 246 5.80 -8.13 19.82
C LEU A 246 7.25 -8.09 20.27
N ASP A 247 8.12 -8.76 19.51
CA ASP A 247 9.57 -8.57 19.60
C ASP A 247 10.00 -7.34 18.78
N ASP A 248 11.27 -6.95 18.89
CA ASP A 248 11.77 -5.72 18.26
C ASP A 248 11.71 -5.77 16.72
N GLU A 249 11.82 -6.96 16.13
CA GLU A 249 11.64 -7.18 14.69
C GLU A 249 10.20 -6.88 14.27
N ALA A 250 9.20 -7.38 15.00
CA ALA A 250 7.79 -7.08 14.73
C ALA A 250 7.49 -5.59 14.92
N LYS A 251 7.99 -4.97 15.99
CA LYS A 251 7.77 -3.54 16.23
C LYS A 251 8.34 -2.68 15.10
N THR A 252 9.54 -3.02 14.64
CA THR A 252 10.18 -2.31 13.52
C THR A 252 9.38 -2.45 12.24
N ALA A 253 9.03 -3.68 11.86
CA ALA A 253 8.24 -3.93 10.65
C ALA A 253 6.84 -3.28 10.72
N LEU A 254 6.19 -3.30 11.89
CA LEU A 254 4.87 -2.68 12.07
C LEU A 254 4.92 -1.15 12.07
N ASN A 255 6.08 -0.54 12.35
CA ASN A 255 6.29 0.90 12.13
C ASN A 255 6.41 1.28 10.65
N ASP A 256 6.62 0.30 9.77
CA ASP A 256 6.66 0.48 8.32
C ASP A 256 5.28 0.26 7.67
N VAL A 257 4.26 -0.11 8.44
CA VAL A 257 2.87 -0.17 7.97
C VAL A 257 2.43 1.24 7.60
N TYR A 258 2.03 1.40 6.35
CA TYR A 258 1.62 2.65 5.74
C TYR A 258 0.29 3.13 6.32
N ASP A 259 0.23 4.35 6.84
CA ASP A 259 -1.02 4.94 7.34
C ASP A 259 -1.52 6.04 6.40
N PHE A 260 -2.50 5.71 5.55
CA PHE A 260 -3.11 6.63 4.58
C PHE A 260 -3.70 7.90 5.23
N ASN A 261 -4.00 7.90 6.53
CA ASN A 261 -4.54 9.08 7.20
C ASN A 261 -3.63 9.60 8.33
N GLY A 262 -2.53 8.91 8.60
CA GLY A 262 -1.63 9.20 9.71
C GLY A 262 -0.77 10.43 9.48
N ASN A 263 -0.10 10.91 10.52
CA ASN A 263 0.73 12.12 10.40
C ASN A 263 2.07 11.86 9.68
N ILE A 264 2.48 10.59 9.54
CA ILE A 264 3.75 10.23 8.89
C ILE A 264 3.63 10.39 7.38
N GLY A 265 4.67 10.94 6.76
CA GLY A 265 4.79 11.14 5.33
C GLY A 265 4.81 9.84 4.54
N TYR A 266 4.24 9.86 3.34
CA TYR A 266 4.18 8.68 2.48
C TYR A 266 5.52 8.43 1.80
N PRO A 267 6.03 7.18 1.84
CA PRO A 267 7.35 6.89 1.33
C PRO A 267 7.40 6.99 -0.20
N SER A 268 6.41 6.47 -0.92
CA SER A 268 6.41 6.45 -2.39
C SER A 268 5.60 7.62 -2.96
N VAL A 269 6.28 8.60 -3.55
CA VAL A 269 5.64 9.73 -4.25
C VAL A 269 5.24 9.33 -5.67
N MET A 270 6.11 8.60 -6.36
CA MET A 270 5.89 8.13 -7.73
C MET A 270 6.42 6.72 -7.91
N LYS A 271 5.65 5.87 -8.61
CA LYS A 271 6.04 4.51 -8.96
C LYS A 271 5.81 4.24 -10.45
N ASN A 272 6.87 3.91 -11.18
CA ASN A 272 6.85 3.70 -12.63
C ASN A 272 6.13 4.82 -13.40
N GLY A 273 6.44 6.08 -13.10
CA GLY A 273 5.83 7.25 -13.73
C GLY A 273 4.44 7.63 -13.19
N ALA A 274 3.76 6.74 -12.45
CA ALA A 274 2.46 7.07 -11.85
C ALA A 274 2.64 7.71 -10.47
N THR A 275 1.99 8.86 -10.28
CA THR A 275 2.02 9.61 -9.02
C THR A 275 1.02 8.99 -8.04
N ASN A 276 1.43 8.78 -6.80
CA ASN A 276 0.56 8.29 -5.73
C ASN A 276 -0.52 9.34 -5.40
N ILE A 277 -1.77 8.93 -5.18
CA ILE A 277 -2.93 9.81 -4.92
C ILE A 277 -2.75 10.69 -3.69
N SER A 278 -1.85 10.28 -2.80
CA SER A 278 -1.49 11.02 -1.61
C SER A 278 -0.67 12.27 -1.90
N PHE A 279 -0.39 12.56 -3.17
CA PHE A 279 0.26 13.77 -3.63
C PHE A 279 -0.52 14.43 -4.76
N PHE A 280 -0.57 15.75 -4.74
CA PHE A 280 -0.96 16.54 -5.90
C PHE A 280 0.30 17.01 -6.62
N ILE A 281 0.30 16.87 -7.95
CA ILE A 281 1.35 17.42 -8.81
C ILE A 281 0.92 18.78 -9.35
N THR A 282 1.82 19.76 -9.35
CA THR A 282 1.54 21.11 -9.86
C THR A 282 2.78 21.70 -10.53
N GLY A 283 2.59 22.52 -11.56
CA GLY A 283 3.66 23.18 -12.31
C GLY A 283 3.43 24.69 -12.47
N PHE A 284 4.50 25.48 -12.29
CA PHE A 284 4.51 26.94 -12.46
C PHE A 284 5.76 27.40 -13.21
N ASP A 285 5.65 28.49 -13.95
CA ASP A 285 6.77 29.16 -14.62
C ASP A 285 6.60 30.68 -14.56
N GLN A 286 7.55 31.40 -15.15
CA GLN A 286 7.55 32.86 -15.20
C GLN A 286 6.27 33.52 -15.76
N SER A 287 5.45 32.79 -16.53
CA SER A 287 4.21 33.27 -17.15
C SER A 287 2.95 33.05 -16.29
N GLY A 288 3.07 32.33 -15.17
CA GLY A 288 1.97 32.00 -14.26
C GLY A 288 1.81 30.48 -14.06
N PRO A 289 0.58 29.98 -13.79
CA PRO A 289 0.28 28.55 -13.87
C PRO A 289 0.65 28.06 -15.28
N ALA A 290 1.59 27.13 -15.35
CA ALA A 290 2.42 26.97 -16.54
C ALA A 290 2.25 25.65 -17.27
N GLU A 291 2.67 25.66 -18.54
CA GLU A 291 2.81 24.51 -19.43
C GLU A 291 3.94 23.53 -19.04
N ILE A 292 4.45 23.55 -17.80
CA ILE A 292 5.35 22.49 -17.29
C ILE A 292 4.49 21.28 -16.92
N TRP A 293 3.90 20.67 -17.95
CA TRP A 293 3.21 19.40 -17.83
C TRP A 293 4.26 18.30 -17.96
N GLY A 294 4.35 17.47 -16.93
CA GLY A 294 4.98 16.17 -17.09
C GLY A 294 4.10 15.38 -18.05
N PHE A 295 4.65 14.94 -19.18
CA PHE A 295 3.98 14.01 -20.08
C PHE A 295 4.27 12.61 -19.58
N ASN A 296 3.25 11.81 -19.34
CA ASN A 296 3.45 10.43 -18.97
C ASN A 296 3.87 9.65 -20.20
N GLY A 297 5.01 8.97 -20.09
CA GLY A 297 5.40 7.87 -20.96
C GLY A 297 4.94 6.54 -20.37
N LEU A 298 4.97 5.48 -21.17
CA LEU A 298 4.70 4.13 -20.65
C LEU A 298 5.76 3.79 -19.57
N TYR A 299 5.32 3.71 -18.31
CA TYR A 299 6.16 3.47 -17.13
C TYR A 299 7.17 4.59 -16.78
N GLN A 300 6.89 5.85 -17.16
CA GLN A 300 7.74 7.01 -16.81
C GLN A 300 6.95 8.32 -16.87
N ALA A 301 7.47 9.37 -16.24
CA ALA A 301 7.00 10.74 -16.41
C ALA A 301 8.12 11.61 -17.01
N ASP A 302 7.82 12.33 -18.08
CA ASP A 302 8.74 13.20 -18.81
C ASP A 302 8.42 14.68 -18.55
N ILE A 303 9.24 15.35 -17.75
CA ILE A 303 9.13 16.77 -17.47
C ILE A 303 9.87 17.53 -18.55
N ARG A 304 9.17 18.45 -19.24
CA ARG A 304 9.77 19.28 -20.30
C ARG A 304 9.67 20.74 -19.91
N PHE A 305 10.82 21.39 -19.83
CA PHE A 305 10.95 22.82 -19.58
C PHE A 305 11.47 23.52 -20.84
N LYS A 306 10.90 24.68 -21.17
CA LYS A 306 11.28 25.52 -22.32
C LYS A 306 12.29 26.59 -21.90
N ASP A 307 12.94 27.25 -22.86
CA ASP A 307 13.86 28.37 -22.60
C ASP A 307 13.11 29.54 -21.93
N MET A 308 13.25 29.65 -20.61
CA MET A 308 12.58 30.63 -19.75
C MET A 308 13.43 30.92 -18.51
N ALA A 309 13.16 32.02 -17.79
CA ALA A 309 13.97 32.40 -16.63
C ALA A 309 13.93 31.33 -15.52
N TRP A 310 12.73 30.82 -15.22
CA TRP A 310 12.54 29.76 -14.23
C TRP A 310 11.25 28.98 -14.49
N GLY A 311 11.23 27.76 -13.95
CA GLY A 311 10.09 26.87 -13.88
C GLY A 311 10.21 25.94 -12.69
N VAL A 312 9.08 25.48 -12.16
CA VAL A 312 9.04 24.50 -11.08
C VAL A 312 7.91 23.51 -11.32
N GLN A 313 8.18 22.23 -11.10
CA GLN A 313 7.15 21.22 -10.92
C GLN A 313 7.32 20.59 -9.55
N TYR A 314 6.25 20.44 -8.79
CA TYR A 314 6.34 19.94 -7.42
C TYR A 314 5.15 19.08 -7.02
N TYR A 315 5.36 18.32 -5.96
CA TYR A 315 4.42 17.40 -5.35
C TYR A 315 4.08 17.91 -3.96
N THR A 316 2.81 18.20 -3.71
CA THR A 316 2.31 18.59 -2.37
C THR A 316 1.59 17.43 -1.72
N VAL A 317 1.63 17.35 -0.40
CA VAL A 317 0.85 16.38 0.34
C VAL A 317 -0.64 16.59 0.03
N ASN A 318 -1.34 15.52 -0.34
CA ASN A 318 -2.79 15.47 -0.41
C ASN A 318 -3.33 14.96 0.93
N THR A 319 -4.22 15.73 1.56
CA THR A 319 -4.92 15.33 2.79
C THR A 319 -6.38 15.73 2.71
N ASP A 320 -7.23 15.05 3.46
CA ASP A 320 -8.64 15.43 3.63
C ASP A 320 -8.84 16.68 4.51
N THR A 321 -7.77 17.41 4.84
CA THR A 321 -7.84 18.61 5.68
C THR A 321 -8.11 19.86 4.85
N MET A 322 -8.88 20.81 5.39
CA MET A 322 -9.10 22.11 4.77
C MET A 322 -7.94 23.11 5.00
N LEU A 323 -6.73 22.60 5.27
CA LEU A 323 -5.55 23.42 5.44
C LEU A 323 -5.08 23.94 4.08
N GLU A 324 -4.58 25.17 4.04
CA GLU A 324 -4.01 25.76 2.83
C GLU A 324 -2.70 25.08 2.42
N ARG A 325 -1.86 24.74 3.40
CA ARG A 325 -0.60 24.01 3.23
C ARG A 325 -0.60 22.75 4.10
N PRO A 326 -1.32 21.69 3.71
CA PRO A 326 -1.34 20.44 4.47
C PRO A 326 0.03 19.77 4.47
N SER A 327 0.43 19.21 5.60
CA SER A 327 1.78 18.66 5.78
C SER A 327 1.79 17.32 6.49
N LYS A 328 2.93 16.62 6.40
CA LYS A 328 3.20 15.35 7.10
C LYS A 328 4.62 15.34 7.65
N ASP A 329 4.84 14.46 8.62
CA ASP A 329 6.13 14.20 9.26
C ASP A 329 6.95 13.15 8.47
N TYR A 330 8.01 13.61 7.83
CA TYR A 330 9.00 12.82 7.10
C TYR A 330 10.30 12.59 7.90
N SER A 331 10.37 13.00 9.17
CA SER A 331 11.59 12.90 9.99
C SER A 331 12.07 11.46 10.24
N VAL A 332 11.17 10.49 10.05
CA VAL A 332 11.48 9.06 10.13
C VAL A 332 12.41 8.61 8.99
N TYR A 333 12.41 9.31 7.86
CA TYR A 333 13.21 8.99 6.68
C TYR A 333 14.60 9.64 6.75
N LYS A 334 15.52 9.16 5.91
CA LYS A 334 16.93 9.59 5.85
C LYS A 334 17.34 10.13 4.50
N SER A 335 16.80 9.58 3.42
CA SER A 335 17.08 10.06 2.07
C SER A 335 15.83 10.10 1.19
N LEU A 336 15.85 11.03 0.24
CA LEU A 336 14.99 11.00 -0.94
C LEU A 336 15.75 10.29 -2.07
N ARG A 337 15.17 9.23 -2.60
CA ARG A 337 15.69 8.48 -3.74
C ARG A 337 14.86 8.78 -4.97
N ILE A 338 15.54 9.14 -6.06
CA ILE A 338 14.92 9.43 -7.35
C ILE A 338 15.55 8.53 -8.41
N GLU A 339 14.75 7.79 -9.16
CA GLU A 339 15.20 7.11 -10.38
C GLU A 339 14.90 8.00 -11.58
N ALA A 340 15.96 8.52 -12.22
CA ALA A 340 15.82 9.49 -13.29
C ALA A 340 16.91 9.35 -14.37
N LYS A 341 16.67 9.98 -15.51
CA LYS A 341 17.64 10.20 -16.58
C LYS A 341 17.36 11.50 -17.32
N ALA A 342 18.33 11.94 -18.12
CA ALA A 342 18.22 13.08 -19.02
C ALA A 342 18.67 12.72 -20.44
N PRO A 343 18.34 13.51 -21.48
CA PRO A 343 18.83 13.27 -22.84
C PRO A 343 20.35 13.47 -23.02
N ILE A 344 20.99 14.19 -22.10
CA ILE A 344 22.43 14.49 -22.11
C ILE A 344 23.05 14.13 -20.76
N ASP A 345 24.29 13.66 -20.78
CA ASP A 345 25.04 13.40 -19.56
C ASP A 345 25.40 14.69 -18.83
N GLU A 346 25.49 14.59 -17.51
CA GLU A 346 25.78 15.69 -16.58
C GLU A 346 24.76 16.85 -16.68
N GLN A 347 23.51 16.56 -17.08
CA GLN A 347 22.43 17.54 -16.99
C GLN A 347 22.07 17.78 -15.52
N GLU A 348 22.22 19.01 -15.05
CA GLU A 348 21.82 19.37 -13.69
C GLU A 348 20.29 19.39 -13.55
N LEU A 349 19.77 18.77 -12.49
CA LEU A 349 18.41 18.93 -12.00
C LEU A 349 18.45 19.44 -10.57
N LEU A 350 17.73 20.53 -10.28
CA LEU A 350 17.65 21.09 -8.94
C LEU A 350 16.44 20.50 -8.22
N VAL A 351 16.70 19.73 -7.16
CA VAL A 351 15.66 19.15 -6.30
C VAL A 351 15.43 20.08 -5.11
N VAL A 352 14.17 20.30 -4.77
CA VAL A 352 13.75 21.18 -3.68
C VAL A 352 12.71 20.51 -2.78
N MET A 353 12.60 21.01 -1.55
CA MET A 353 11.54 20.67 -0.60
C MET A 353 11.08 21.94 0.11
N LYS A 354 9.84 21.94 0.59
CA LYS A 354 9.33 22.99 1.47
C LYS A 354 8.50 22.43 2.60
N ASP A 355 8.68 23.01 3.78
CA ASP A 355 7.71 22.85 4.86
C ASP A 355 6.51 23.79 4.67
N ALA A 356 5.54 23.71 5.58
CA ALA A 356 4.33 24.51 5.52
C ALA A 356 4.54 26.00 5.86
N ASP A 357 5.67 26.36 6.47
CA ASP A 357 5.99 27.72 6.89
C ASP A 357 6.94 28.45 5.91
N ASP A 358 7.61 27.70 5.03
CA ASP A 358 8.46 28.24 3.96
C ASP A 358 7.69 29.19 3.02
N PRO A 359 8.28 30.36 2.66
CA PRO A 359 7.67 31.31 1.73
C PRO A 359 7.74 30.82 0.27
N ASP A 360 6.83 31.32 -0.56
CA ASP A 360 6.81 31.05 -2.00
C ASP A 360 7.60 32.10 -2.80
N ASP A 361 8.88 32.26 -2.44
CA ASP A 361 9.78 33.29 -3.00
C ASP A 361 11.07 32.72 -3.65
N GLY A 362 11.22 31.39 -3.66
CA GLY A 362 12.36 30.70 -4.26
C GLY A 362 13.59 30.60 -3.35
N SER A 363 13.47 30.96 -2.07
CA SER A 363 14.55 30.90 -1.06
C SER A 363 14.83 29.49 -0.52
N GLU A 364 14.02 28.49 -0.89
CA GLU A 364 14.21 27.11 -0.48
C GLU A 364 15.58 26.55 -0.92
N THR A 365 16.10 25.60 -0.14
CA THR A 365 17.35 24.93 -0.46
C THR A 365 17.22 24.12 -1.75
N ARG A 366 18.09 24.40 -2.70
CA ARG A 366 18.18 23.67 -3.99
C ARG A 366 19.35 22.71 -3.95
N VAL A 367 19.07 21.43 -4.02
CA VAL A 367 20.08 20.37 -4.04
C VAL A 367 20.26 19.92 -5.49
N PRO A 368 21.43 20.18 -6.12
CA PRO A 368 21.67 19.75 -7.49
C PRO A 368 21.98 18.25 -7.55
N ILE A 369 21.39 17.55 -8.52
CA ILE A 369 21.84 16.22 -8.96
C ILE A 369 22.25 16.28 -10.44
N MET A 370 23.28 15.52 -10.80
CA MET A 370 23.80 15.48 -12.17
C MET A 370 23.29 14.21 -12.85
N LEU A 371 22.35 14.38 -13.78
CA LEU A 371 21.68 13.26 -14.44
C LEU A 371 22.56 12.63 -15.54
N SER A 372 22.42 11.32 -15.73
CA SER A 372 23.00 10.57 -16.86
C SER A 372 21.98 10.29 -17.96
N THR A 373 22.45 9.82 -19.11
CA THR A 373 21.57 9.32 -20.18
C THR A 373 20.90 7.99 -19.87
N GLU A 374 21.48 7.21 -18.96
CA GLU A 374 20.93 5.95 -18.48
C GLU A 374 20.08 6.14 -17.23
N TRP A 375 19.13 5.22 -17.01
CA TRP A 375 18.35 5.17 -15.77
C TRP A 375 19.27 4.83 -14.59
N GLN A 376 19.30 5.68 -13.58
CA GLN A 376 20.01 5.42 -12.33
C GLN A 376 19.27 6.03 -11.13
N TYR A 377 19.61 5.54 -9.94
CA TYR A 377 19.13 6.08 -8.67
C TYR A 377 20.05 7.20 -8.17
N TYR A 378 19.45 8.29 -7.74
CA TYR A 378 20.10 9.40 -7.04
C TYR A 378 19.54 9.44 -5.61
N ASP A 379 20.39 9.11 -4.64
CA ASP A 379 20.08 9.16 -3.23
C ASP A 379 20.53 10.51 -2.64
N ILE A 380 19.57 11.32 -2.21
CA ILE A 380 19.80 12.64 -1.62
C ILE A 380 19.53 12.57 -0.11
N PRO A 381 20.54 12.77 0.76
CA PRO A 381 20.30 12.83 2.20
C PRO A 381 19.34 13.97 2.54
N LEU A 382 18.30 13.69 3.34
CA LEU A 382 17.30 14.72 3.70
C LEU A 382 17.91 15.89 4.50
N SER A 383 19.04 15.67 5.15
CA SER A 383 19.80 16.72 5.84
C SER A 383 20.37 17.80 4.90
N GLU A 384 20.41 17.58 3.59
CA GLU A 384 20.85 18.59 2.61
C GLU A 384 19.80 19.70 2.41
N PHE A 385 18.53 19.44 2.69
CA PHE A 385 17.43 20.42 2.55
C PHE A 385 17.31 21.31 3.79
N LYS A 386 18.29 22.21 3.97
CA LYS A 386 18.51 22.99 5.21
C LYS A 386 17.39 23.95 5.61
N THR A 387 16.54 24.33 4.65
CA THR A 387 15.44 25.28 4.88
C THR A 387 14.17 24.60 5.36
N ALA A 388 13.99 23.30 5.10
CA ALA A 388 12.73 22.61 5.35
C ALA A 388 12.76 21.82 6.67
N ASP A 389 11.74 22.00 7.51
CA ASP A 389 11.47 21.14 8.66
C ASP A 389 10.79 19.84 8.22
N LEU A 390 11.53 18.73 8.34
CA LEU A 390 11.04 17.40 7.97
C LEU A 390 9.80 16.96 8.75
N SER A 391 9.54 17.52 9.94
CA SER A 391 8.36 17.16 10.74
C SER A 391 7.06 17.81 10.22
N ASN A 392 7.16 18.72 9.25
CA ASN A 392 6.05 19.54 8.76
C ASN A 392 6.12 19.77 7.23
N LEU A 393 6.55 18.78 6.43
CA LEU A 393 6.69 18.95 4.99
C LEU A 393 5.34 19.09 4.29
N PHE A 394 5.15 20.20 3.59
CA PHE A 394 4.01 20.48 2.72
C PHE A 394 4.28 20.08 1.27
N MET A 395 5.50 20.36 0.79
CA MET A 395 5.97 20.04 -0.56
C MET A 395 7.18 19.10 -0.43
N PRO A 396 6.95 17.78 -0.32
CA PRO A 396 8.02 16.84 -0.02
C PRO A 396 9.02 16.69 -1.16
N VAL A 397 8.64 17.01 -2.40
CA VAL A 397 9.55 16.97 -3.55
C VAL A 397 9.15 18.04 -4.57
N GLY A 398 10.14 18.74 -5.12
CA GLY A 398 9.97 19.58 -6.31
C GLY A 398 11.24 19.64 -7.15
N PHE A 399 11.06 20.09 -8.39
CA PHE A 399 12.08 20.20 -9.41
C PHE A 399 12.08 21.61 -9.97
N VAL A 400 13.21 22.31 -9.81
CA VAL A 400 13.40 23.67 -10.31
C VAL A 400 14.24 23.63 -11.59
N PHE A 401 13.79 24.35 -12.60
CA PHE A 401 14.45 24.51 -13.89
C PHE A 401 14.78 25.98 -14.10
N LEU A 402 15.95 26.27 -14.67
CA LEU A 402 16.45 27.64 -14.84
C LEU A 402 17.05 27.84 -16.23
N GLU A 403 16.76 29.01 -16.80
CA GLU A 403 17.34 29.66 -17.99
C GLU A 403 17.26 28.93 -19.34
N LYS A 404 17.40 27.61 -19.37
CA LYS A 404 17.52 26.80 -20.59
C LYS A 404 16.50 25.69 -20.60
N ALA A 405 16.08 25.30 -21.80
CA ALA A 405 15.25 24.15 -22.02
C ALA A 405 15.92 22.88 -21.48
N GLN A 406 15.13 22.08 -20.78
CA GLN A 406 15.56 20.83 -20.16
C GLN A 406 14.47 19.79 -20.30
N THR A 407 14.88 18.53 -20.43
CA THR A 407 13.97 17.38 -20.35
C THR A 407 14.50 16.42 -19.32
N VAL A 408 13.63 15.94 -18.44
CA VAL A 408 13.96 14.94 -17.43
C VAL A 408 12.93 13.83 -17.49
N SER A 409 13.39 12.58 -17.51
CA SER A 409 12.52 11.41 -17.35
C SER A 409 12.68 10.87 -15.93
N ILE A 410 11.56 10.65 -15.24
CA ILE A 410 11.51 10.11 -13.89
C ILE A 410 10.67 8.83 -13.87
N ARG A 411 11.14 7.82 -13.15
CA ARG A 411 10.43 6.54 -12.99
C ARG A 411 9.91 6.37 -11.57
N ASN A 412 10.77 6.55 -10.58
CA ASN A 412 10.45 6.33 -9.17
C ASN A 412 10.91 7.50 -8.31
N ILE A 413 10.12 7.86 -7.32
CA ILE A 413 10.45 8.86 -6.29
C ILE A 413 10.03 8.26 -4.95
N GLU A 414 10.98 7.97 -4.07
CA GLU A 414 10.72 7.34 -2.77
C GLU A 414 11.57 7.90 -1.62
N PHE A 415 11.00 7.94 -0.42
CA PHE A 415 11.72 8.23 0.82
C PHE A 415 12.18 6.92 1.48
N VAL A 416 13.45 6.88 1.88
CA VAL A 416 14.11 5.70 2.46
C VAL A 416 14.46 5.97 3.92
N LYS A 417 14.17 5.01 4.81
CA LYS A 417 14.40 5.10 6.26
C LYS A 417 15.85 4.87 6.69
#